data_AF-A0A1H2YY97-F1
#
_entry.id   AF-A0A1H2YY97-F1
#
_cell.length_a   1.000
_cell.length_b   1.000
_cell.length_c   1.000
_cell.angle_alpha   90.00
_cell.angle_beta   90.00
_cell.angle_gamma   90.00
#
_symmetry.space_group_name_H-M   'P 1'
#
loop_
_entity.id
_entity.type
_entity.pdbx_description
1 polymer ?
#
loop_
_entity_poly.entity_id
_entity_poly.type
_entity_poly.pdbx_seq_one_letter_code
_entity_poly.pdbx_strand_id
1 'polypeptide(L)'
;MTDLDFYARAVVDGTVMGLGQDSLPEDWEDRLGVNYVDDVRKGLMRRDFGLVEVSFQRVRGIWRCFGVGIQVHRLDRGVEAVVPAPVRAEFGEFGSPVGFAGVDAAVARMGGRLESANDGGSTYHDQFLSASTNARVHVVAQVDDPGVGGTSVGDVWSIHLSWRKNQDS
;
A
#
# COMPACT_ATOMS: atom_id res chain seq x y z
N MET A 1 -0.26 -15.73 -10.23
CA MET A 1 0.53 -14.60 -9.72
C MET A 1 0.81 -14.89 -8.25
N THR A 2 1.82 -14.24 -7.67
CA THR A 2 2.16 -14.37 -6.25
C THR A 2 1.80 -13.08 -5.50
N ASP A 3 1.85 -13.10 -4.18
CA ASP A 3 1.77 -11.90 -3.33
C ASP A 3 2.79 -10.81 -3.72
N LEU A 4 4.04 -11.19 -4.06
CA LEU A 4 5.03 -10.25 -4.59
C LEU A 4 4.58 -9.54 -5.87
N ASP A 5 3.81 -10.21 -6.73
CA ASP A 5 3.27 -9.57 -7.94
C ASP A 5 2.22 -8.51 -7.59
N PHE A 6 1.46 -8.67 -6.50
CA PHE A 6 0.52 -7.67 -6.03
C PHE A 6 1.24 -6.38 -5.62
N TYR A 7 2.28 -6.50 -4.79
CA TYR A 7 3.07 -5.34 -4.34
C TYR A 7 3.80 -4.67 -5.50
N ALA A 8 4.42 -5.45 -6.38
CA ALA A 8 5.16 -4.92 -7.52
C ALA A 8 4.24 -4.20 -8.51
N ARG A 9 3.06 -4.76 -8.83
CA ARG A 9 2.07 -4.08 -9.67
C ARG A 9 1.59 -2.77 -9.05
N ALA A 10 1.35 -2.74 -7.74
CA ALA A 10 0.95 -1.50 -7.08
C ALA A 10 2.00 -0.39 -7.26
N VAL A 11 3.29 -0.74 -7.17
CA VAL A 11 4.40 0.19 -7.39
C VAL A 11 4.53 0.60 -8.87
N VAL A 12 4.46 -0.36 -9.78
CA VAL A 12 4.72 -0.15 -11.22
C VAL A 12 3.56 0.52 -11.93
N ASP A 13 2.33 0.09 -11.65
CA ASP A 13 1.11 0.60 -12.27
C ASP A 13 0.57 1.82 -11.54
N GLY A 14 0.97 2.03 -10.28
CA GLY A 14 0.44 3.10 -9.45
C GLY A 14 -1.06 2.95 -9.20
N THR A 15 -1.54 1.70 -9.14
CA THR A 15 -2.96 1.34 -8.91
C THR A 15 -3.04 0.09 -8.05
N VAL A 16 -4.17 -0.14 -7.37
CA VAL A 16 -4.47 -1.42 -6.70
C VAL A 16 -5.63 -2.08 -7.41
N MET A 17 -5.43 -3.30 -7.91
CA MET A 17 -6.43 -4.02 -8.70
C MET A 17 -6.97 -3.19 -9.88
N GLY A 18 -6.13 -2.31 -10.47
CA GLY A 18 -6.50 -1.39 -11.56
C GLY A 18 -7.24 -0.12 -11.13
N LEU A 19 -7.45 0.10 -9.83
CA LEU A 19 -8.07 1.31 -9.28
C LEU A 19 -7.01 2.28 -8.75
N GLY A 20 -7.26 3.58 -8.92
CA GLY A 20 -6.28 4.60 -8.59
C GLY A 20 -6.90 5.95 -8.32
N GLN A 21 -6.25 7.00 -8.80
CA GLN A 21 -6.74 8.36 -8.68
C GLN A 21 -8.18 8.49 -9.20
N ASP A 22 -8.99 9.30 -8.51
CA ASP A 22 -10.34 9.66 -8.90
C ASP A 22 -11.38 8.52 -8.91
N SER A 23 -10.98 7.26 -8.71
CA SER A 23 -11.90 6.14 -8.48
C SER A 23 -12.84 6.45 -7.30
N LEU A 24 -14.09 6.04 -7.46
CA LEU A 24 -15.18 6.31 -6.53
C LEU A 24 -15.27 5.18 -5.49
N PRO A 25 -15.85 5.42 -4.29
CA PRO A 25 -16.02 4.38 -3.28
C PRO A 25 -16.67 3.09 -3.80
N GLU A 26 -17.65 3.21 -4.69
CA GLU A 26 -18.33 2.10 -5.37
C GLU A 26 -17.40 1.27 -6.26
N ASP A 27 -16.45 1.88 -6.97
CA ASP A 27 -15.47 1.14 -7.79
C ASP A 27 -14.61 0.23 -6.90
N TRP A 28 -14.24 0.72 -5.71
CA TRP A 28 -13.45 -0.05 -4.73
C TRP A 28 -14.26 -1.16 -4.09
N GLU A 29 -15.55 -0.94 -3.83
CA GLU A 29 -16.47 -1.97 -3.34
C GLU A 29 -16.66 -3.09 -4.36
N ASP A 30 -16.89 -2.73 -5.62
CA ASP A 30 -17.03 -3.70 -6.73
C ASP A 30 -15.78 -4.56 -6.91
N ARG A 31 -14.60 -3.98 -6.64
CA ARG A 31 -13.30 -4.66 -6.87
C ARG A 31 -12.77 -5.43 -5.66
N LEU A 32 -12.94 -4.91 -4.45
CA LEU A 32 -12.38 -5.48 -3.22
C LEU A 32 -13.44 -6.15 -2.33
N GLY A 33 -14.72 -5.97 -2.64
CA GLY A 33 -15.86 -6.50 -1.90
C GLY A 33 -16.44 -5.49 -0.89
N VAL A 34 -17.47 -5.93 -0.17
CA VAL A 34 -18.25 -5.09 0.74
C VAL A 34 -17.73 -5.07 2.19
N ASN A 35 -16.65 -5.80 2.47
CA ASN A 35 -16.09 -5.93 3.81
C ASN A 35 -15.07 -4.81 4.08
N TYR A 36 -15.56 -3.65 4.49
CA TYR A 36 -14.72 -2.50 4.83
C TYR A 36 -15.26 -1.72 6.03
N VAL A 37 -14.40 -0.87 6.60
CA VAL A 37 -14.77 0.12 7.61
C VAL A 37 -14.48 1.52 7.10
N ASP A 38 -15.49 2.39 7.10
CA ASP A 38 -15.34 3.81 6.76
C ASP A 38 -15.10 4.67 8.01
N ASP A 39 -14.02 5.45 8.02
CA ASP A 39 -13.79 6.56 8.96
C ASP A 39 -13.91 7.89 8.22
N VAL A 40 -15.06 8.55 8.37
CA VAL A 40 -15.41 9.80 7.66
C VAL A 40 -15.24 11.00 8.59
N ARG A 41 -14.39 11.96 8.19
CA ARG A 41 -14.14 13.19 8.95
C ARG A 41 -13.96 14.40 8.02
N LYS A 42 -14.78 15.44 8.20
CA LYS A 42 -14.63 16.75 7.53
C LYS A 42 -14.39 16.69 6.01
N GLY A 43 -15.17 15.88 5.29
CA GLY A 43 -15.01 15.73 3.83
C GLY A 43 -13.81 14.90 3.39
N LEU A 44 -13.18 14.18 4.32
CA LEU A 44 -12.23 13.10 4.08
C LEU A 44 -12.85 11.78 4.54
N MET A 45 -12.48 10.69 3.89
CA MET A 45 -12.88 9.34 4.28
C MET A 45 -11.71 8.40 4.10
N ARG A 46 -11.38 7.63 5.14
CA ARG A 46 -10.52 6.46 5.03
C ARG A 46 -11.41 5.22 5.01
N ARG A 47 -11.36 4.45 3.93
CA ARG A 47 -12.01 3.14 3.83
C ARG A 47 -10.96 2.06 4.03
N ASP A 48 -11.17 1.19 5.00
CA ASP A 48 -10.22 0.15 5.40
C ASP A 48 -10.76 -1.24 5.05
N PHE A 49 -10.09 -1.91 4.10
CA PHE A 49 -10.37 -3.29 3.68
C PHE A 49 -9.41 -4.30 4.36
N GLY A 50 -8.71 -3.91 5.43
CA GLY A 50 -7.68 -4.72 6.08
C GLY A 50 -6.29 -4.43 5.52
N LEU A 51 -5.89 -5.14 4.45
CA LEU A 51 -4.58 -4.96 3.81
C LEU A 51 -4.52 -3.65 3.01
N VAL A 52 -5.66 -3.24 2.45
CA VAL A 52 -5.77 -2.06 1.58
C VAL A 52 -6.59 -0.98 2.28
N GLU A 53 -6.02 0.21 2.41
CA GLU A 53 -6.71 1.40 2.87
C GLU A 53 -6.81 2.41 1.73
N VAL A 54 -7.98 2.99 1.53
CA VAL A 54 -8.24 3.96 0.48
C VAL A 54 -8.66 5.28 1.10
N SER A 55 -8.02 6.36 0.67
CA SER A 55 -8.30 7.72 1.13
C SER A 55 -9.08 8.48 0.06
N PHE A 56 -10.26 8.95 0.44
CA PHE A 56 -11.14 9.75 -0.41
C PHE A 56 -11.29 11.17 0.14
N GLN A 57 -11.47 12.10 -0.79
CA GLN A 57 -11.84 13.47 -0.48
C GLN A 57 -13.15 13.81 -1.20
N ARG A 58 -14.00 14.56 -0.52
CA ARG A 58 -15.25 15.06 -1.09
C ARG A 58 -15.01 16.39 -1.78
N VAL A 59 -15.12 16.41 -3.10
CA VAL A 59 -15.00 17.61 -3.94
C VAL A 59 -16.31 17.81 -4.67
N ARG A 60 -16.95 18.98 -4.47
CA ARG A 60 -18.26 19.32 -5.06
C ARG A 60 -19.33 18.23 -4.82
N GLY A 61 -19.33 17.65 -3.62
CA GLY A 61 -20.28 16.62 -3.22
C GLY A 61 -19.92 15.19 -3.61
N ILE A 62 -18.90 14.98 -4.44
CA ILE A 62 -18.47 13.66 -4.95
C ILE A 62 -17.20 13.21 -4.23
N TRP A 63 -17.18 11.95 -3.77
CA TRP A 63 -15.99 11.33 -3.19
C TRP A 63 -15.04 10.88 -4.29
N ARG A 64 -13.76 11.19 -4.16
CA ARG A 64 -12.71 10.81 -5.11
C ARG A 64 -11.49 10.31 -4.38
N CYS A 65 -10.97 9.16 -4.81
CA CYS A 65 -9.73 8.59 -4.29
C CYS A 65 -8.56 9.57 -4.56
N PHE A 66 -7.77 9.84 -3.52
CA PHE A 66 -6.55 10.65 -3.62
C PHE A 66 -5.31 9.95 -3.08
N GLY A 67 -5.47 8.79 -2.42
CA GLY A 67 -4.35 8.01 -1.93
C GLY A 67 -4.77 6.60 -1.52
N VAL A 68 -3.82 5.67 -1.57
CA VAL A 68 -4.00 4.27 -1.15
C VAL A 68 -2.80 3.85 -0.29
N GLY A 69 -3.06 3.09 0.76
CA GLY A 69 -2.06 2.45 1.60
C GLY A 69 -2.22 0.93 1.59
N ILE A 70 -1.13 0.21 1.34
CA ILE A 70 -1.04 -1.24 1.50
C ILE A 70 -0.32 -1.51 2.82
N GLN A 71 -1.04 -2.03 3.81
CA GLN A 71 -0.61 -2.16 5.20
C GLN A 71 0.03 -3.53 5.46
N VAL A 72 1.20 -3.77 4.87
CA VAL A 72 1.90 -5.08 4.85
C VAL A 72 2.15 -5.62 6.26
N HIS A 73 2.55 -4.75 7.20
CA HIS A 73 2.76 -5.11 8.61
C HIS A 73 1.54 -5.72 9.31
N ARG A 74 0.33 -5.63 8.75
CA ARG A 74 -0.87 -6.26 9.33
C ARG A 74 -0.93 -7.77 9.09
N LEU A 75 -0.22 -8.29 8.08
CA LEU A 75 -0.17 -9.73 7.77
C LEU A 75 0.43 -10.54 8.92
N ASP A 76 1.33 -9.92 9.65
CA ASP A 76 2.03 -10.50 10.80
C ASP A 76 1.11 -10.76 12.01
N ARG A 77 -0.06 -10.09 12.06
CA ARG A 77 -1.04 -10.25 13.15
C ARG A 77 -1.96 -11.46 12.96
N GLY A 78 -1.71 -12.31 11.96
CA GLY A 78 -2.38 -13.61 11.81
C GLY A 78 -3.88 -13.55 11.55
N VAL A 79 -4.43 -12.41 11.13
CA VAL A 79 -5.85 -12.32 10.84
C VAL A 79 -6.07 -12.79 9.41
N GLU A 80 -6.57 -14.01 9.23
CA GLU A 80 -7.04 -14.53 7.93
C GLU A 80 -8.04 -13.58 7.24
N ALA A 81 -8.57 -12.57 7.93
CA ALA A 81 -9.45 -11.54 7.40
C ALA A 81 -8.74 -10.26 6.89
N VAL A 82 -7.40 -10.15 6.95
CA VAL A 82 -6.70 -8.92 6.50
C VAL A 82 -6.71 -8.78 4.98
N VAL A 83 -6.55 -9.87 4.22
CA VAL A 83 -6.48 -9.78 2.76
C VAL A 83 -7.88 -9.83 2.14
N PRO A 84 -8.32 -8.81 1.37
CA PRO A 84 -9.60 -8.84 0.67
C PRO A 84 -9.72 -10.11 -0.20
N ALA A 85 -10.87 -10.78 -0.15
CA ALA A 85 -11.06 -12.05 -0.85
C ALA A 85 -10.77 -11.97 -2.37
N PRO A 86 -11.14 -10.91 -3.10
CA PRO A 86 -10.77 -10.77 -4.51
C PRO A 86 -9.25 -10.67 -4.74
N VAL A 87 -8.52 -10.01 -3.84
CA VAL A 87 -7.06 -9.91 -3.92
C VAL A 87 -6.43 -11.28 -3.72
N ARG A 88 -6.89 -12.04 -2.72
CA ARG A 88 -6.42 -13.42 -2.49
C ARG A 88 -6.73 -14.35 -3.65
N ALA A 89 -7.91 -14.21 -4.26
CA ALA A 89 -8.30 -15.02 -5.41
C ALA A 89 -7.38 -14.79 -6.63
N GLU A 90 -6.86 -13.57 -6.81
CA GLU A 90 -5.99 -13.22 -7.93
C GLU A 90 -4.49 -13.52 -7.68
N PHE A 91 -4.01 -13.27 -6.45
CA PHE A 91 -2.59 -13.31 -6.10
C PHE A 91 -2.17 -14.48 -5.20
N GLY A 92 -3.13 -15.31 -4.78
CA GLY A 92 -2.90 -16.44 -3.88
C GLY A 92 -2.78 -16.02 -2.42
N GLU A 93 -2.15 -16.88 -1.62
CA GLU A 93 -1.89 -16.62 -0.21
C GLU A 93 -0.78 -15.59 -0.02
N PHE A 94 -0.93 -14.74 1.00
CA PHE A 94 0.01 -13.67 1.32
C PHE A 94 0.92 -14.09 2.47
N GLY A 95 2.23 -14.07 2.23
CA GLY A 95 3.22 -14.38 3.26
C GLY A 95 3.48 -13.22 4.22
N SER A 96 3.92 -13.55 5.43
CA SER A 96 4.54 -12.61 6.37
C SER A 96 5.80 -13.26 6.96
N PRO A 97 6.93 -12.54 7.08
CA PRO A 97 7.14 -11.16 6.62
C PRO A 97 7.37 -11.06 5.10
N VAL A 98 7.31 -9.83 4.56
CA VAL A 98 7.58 -9.54 3.15
C VAL A 98 8.88 -8.75 3.03
N GLY A 99 9.94 -9.40 2.56
CA GLY A 99 11.26 -8.77 2.39
C GLY A 99 11.30 -7.78 1.22
N PHE A 100 11.91 -6.61 1.43
CA PHE A 100 12.06 -5.57 0.41
C PHE A 100 12.78 -6.07 -0.85
N ALA A 101 13.83 -6.88 -0.69
CA ALA A 101 14.59 -7.42 -1.82
C ALA A 101 13.71 -8.23 -2.80
N GLY A 102 12.69 -8.93 -2.29
CA GLY A 102 11.73 -9.67 -3.12
C GLY A 102 10.81 -8.73 -3.90
N VAL A 103 10.32 -7.67 -3.25
CA VAL A 103 9.48 -6.65 -3.90
C VAL A 103 10.28 -5.87 -4.95
N ASP A 104 11.51 -5.44 -4.64
CA ASP A 104 12.38 -4.72 -5.57
C ASP A 104 12.71 -5.57 -6.80
N ALA A 105 13.06 -6.85 -6.62
CA ALA A 105 13.29 -7.77 -7.73
C ALA A 105 12.04 -7.98 -8.59
N ALA A 106 10.85 -8.06 -7.98
CA ALA A 106 9.59 -8.19 -8.70
C ALA A 106 9.24 -6.91 -9.49
N VAL A 107 9.49 -5.73 -8.91
CA VAL A 107 9.35 -4.43 -9.58
C VAL A 107 10.29 -4.33 -10.78
N ALA A 108 11.57 -4.69 -10.60
CA ALA A 108 12.55 -4.68 -11.68
C ALA A 108 12.17 -5.63 -12.82
N ARG A 109 11.65 -6.83 -12.50
CA ARG A 109 11.13 -7.80 -13.48
C ARG A 109 9.97 -7.24 -14.31
N MET A 110 9.19 -6.32 -13.74
CA MET A 110 8.09 -5.61 -14.41
C MET A 110 8.55 -4.32 -15.12
N GLY A 111 9.85 -4.02 -15.12
CA GLY A 111 10.42 -2.83 -15.77
C GLY A 111 10.33 -1.55 -14.93
N GLY A 112 9.93 -1.65 -13.65
CA GLY A 112 9.95 -0.54 -12.71
C GLY A 112 11.31 -0.35 -12.04
N ARG A 113 11.44 0.72 -11.26
CA ARG A 113 12.62 0.99 -10.45
C ARG A 113 12.21 1.68 -9.15
N LEU A 114 12.82 1.24 -8.06
CA LEU A 114 12.75 1.91 -6.77
C LEU A 114 14.08 2.60 -6.47
N GLU A 115 14.02 3.86 -6.07
CA GLU A 115 15.18 4.66 -5.70
C GLU A 115 15.07 5.06 -4.23
N SER A 116 16.18 4.97 -3.50
CA SER A 116 16.21 5.41 -2.11
C SER A 116 15.88 6.91 -2.04
N ALA A 117 14.88 7.22 -1.24
CA ALA A 117 14.40 8.55 -0.95
C ALA A 117 14.78 8.91 0.49
N ASN A 118 16.09 8.92 0.77
CA ASN A 118 16.60 9.32 2.08
C ASN A 118 16.44 10.83 2.26
N ASP A 119 15.33 11.23 2.89
CA ASP A 119 15.05 12.60 3.31
C ASP A 119 15.37 12.85 4.80
N GLY A 120 15.92 11.86 5.50
CA GLY A 120 16.23 11.95 6.93
C GLY A 120 14.99 12.05 7.84
N GLY A 121 13.80 11.75 7.31
CA GLY A 121 12.52 12.01 8.00
C GLY A 121 12.08 10.98 9.04
N SER A 122 12.64 9.76 9.04
CA SER A 122 12.27 8.71 10.01
C SER A 122 13.48 7.83 10.37
N THR A 123 13.73 7.65 11.67
CA THR A 123 14.76 6.72 12.16
C THR A 123 14.36 5.25 12.02
N TYR A 124 13.06 4.98 11.84
CA TYR A 124 12.51 3.62 11.90
C TYR A 124 12.29 2.99 10.53
N HIS A 125 12.19 3.81 9.47
CA HIS A 125 11.92 3.32 8.12
C HIS A 125 12.78 4.02 7.07
N ASP A 126 13.41 3.21 6.23
CA ASP A 126 13.94 3.64 4.95
C ASP A 126 12.78 3.80 3.97
N GLN A 127 12.92 4.78 3.06
CA GLN A 127 11.90 5.09 2.07
C GLN A 127 12.46 4.88 0.67
N PHE A 128 11.69 4.21 -0.18
CA PHE A 128 12.01 4.01 -1.58
C PHE A 128 10.87 4.51 -2.46
N LEU A 129 11.20 5.22 -3.54
CA LEU A 129 10.24 5.86 -4.43
C LEU A 129 10.32 5.28 -5.83
N SER A 130 9.15 5.11 -6.45
CA SER A 130 9.03 4.94 -7.90
C SER A 130 8.78 6.30 -8.54
N ALA A 131 9.73 6.79 -9.34
CA ALA A 131 9.61 8.09 -10.02
C ALA A 131 8.45 8.13 -11.04
N SER A 132 8.05 6.98 -11.60
CA SER A 132 6.99 6.91 -12.60
C SER A 132 5.58 7.05 -12.00
N THR A 133 5.38 6.57 -10.78
CA THR A 133 4.05 6.47 -10.14
C THR A 133 3.94 7.25 -8.84
N ASN A 134 5.04 7.80 -8.33
CA ASN A 134 5.15 8.37 -6.99
C ASN A 134 4.76 7.39 -5.87
N ALA A 135 4.81 6.08 -6.16
CA ALA A 135 4.63 5.05 -5.15
C ALA A 135 5.79 5.08 -4.15
N ARG A 136 5.48 4.98 -2.87
CA ARG A 136 6.44 5.02 -1.77
C ARG A 136 6.39 3.71 -0.99
N VAL A 137 7.52 3.04 -0.89
CA VAL A 137 7.71 1.81 -0.12
C VAL A 137 8.44 2.16 1.16
N HIS A 138 7.85 1.84 2.30
CA HIS A 138 8.46 1.99 3.61
C HIS A 138 9.04 0.64 4.05
N VAL A 139 10.33 0.62 4.35
CA VAL A 139 11.09 -0.57 4.74
C VAL A 139 11.61 -0.36 6.14
N VAL A 140 11.50 -1.37 7.01
CA VAL A 140 11.99 -1.26 8.39
C VAL A 140 13.51 -1.09 8.40
N ALA A 141 13.97 0.03 8.95
CA ALA A 141 15.39 0.36 9.10
C ALA A 141 15.90 0.06 10.52
N GLN A 142 15.03 0.16 11.52
CA GLN A 142 15.33 -0.11 12.92
C GLN A 142 14.11 -0.71 13.63
N VAL A 143 14.34 -1.63 14.56
CA VAL A 143 13.30 -2.24 15.41
C VAL A 143 13.47 -1.74 16.84
N ASP A 144 12.36 -1.33 17.49
CA ASP A 144 12.37 -0.81 18.87
C ASP A 144 12.69 -1.90 19.91
N ASP A 145 12.20 -3.13 19.69
CA ASP A 145 12.47 -4.30 20.55
C ASP A 145 12.58 -5.57 19.67
N PRO A 146 13.79 -6.11 19.43
CA PRO A 146 14.00 -7.29 18.59
C PRO A 146 13.39 -8.59 19.14
N GLY A 147 12.76 -8.57 20.32
CA GLY A 147 12.15 -9.74 20.97
C GLY A 147 10.63 -9.89 20.82
N VAL A 148 9.91 -8.86 20.37
CA VAL A 148 8.44 -8.90 20.17
C VAL A 148 8.17 -9.04 18.67
N GLY A 149 8.05 -10.28 18.24
CA GLY A 149 8.32 -10.69 16.85
C GLY A 149 7.42 -10.13 15.75
N GLY A 150 7.98 -10.30 14.55
CA GLY A 150 7.29 -10.62 13.29
C GLY A 150 7.59 -9.69 12.11
N THR A 151 8.17 -8.51 12.36
CA THR A 151 8.83 -7.67 11.33
C THR A 151 10.30 -7.42 11.68
N SER A 152 11.19 -7.58 10.70
CA SER A 152 12.65 -7.42 10.82
C SER A 152 13.17 -6.26 9.96
N VAL A 153 14.39 -5.81 10.23
CA VAL A 153 15.08 -4.85 9.34
C VAL A 153 15.14 -5.41 7.92
N GLY A 154 14.75 -4.59 6.94
CA GLY A 154 14.65 -4.99 5.52
C GLY A 154 13.28 -5.50 5.09
N ASP A 155 12.33 -5.66 6.00
CA ASP A 155 10.95 -6.00 5.66
C ASP A 155 10.14 -4.77 5.24
N VAL A 156 9.20 -4.97 4.32
CA VAL A 156 8.26 -3.95 3.88
C VAL A 156 7.21 -3.74 4.97
N TRP A 157 7.13 -2.51 5.47
CA TRP A 157 6.13 -2.09 6.44
C TRP A 157 4.80 -1.69 5.79
N SER A 158 4.89 -0.85 4.76
CA SER A 158 3.74 -0.40 3.97
C SER A 158 4.15 0.12 2.60
N ILE A 159 3.19 0.20 1.69
CA ILE A 159 3.33 0.86 0.38
C ILE A 159 2.24 1.91 0.24
N HIS A 160 2.59 3.12 -0.17
CA HIS A 160 1.65 4.22 -0.35
C HIS A 160 1.65 4.72 -1.78
N LEU A 161 0.45 4.87 -2.34
CA LEU A 161 0.20 5.52 -3.61
C LEU A 161 -0.43 6.88 -3.32
N SER A 162 0.15 7.95 -3.85
CA SER A 162 -0.38 9.30 -3.69
C SER A 162 -0.36 10.04 -5.02
N TRP A 163 -1.53 10.51 -5.42
CA TRP A 163 -1.71 11.27 -6.66
C TRP A 163 -1.96 12.77 -6.40
N ARG A 164 -1.89 13.19 -5.14
CA ARG A 164 -1.80 14.61 -4.83
C ARG A 164 -0.45 15.09 -5.36
N LYS A 165 -0.48 15.99 -6.34
CA LYS A 165 0.69 16.80 -6.67
C LYS A 165 1.12 17.51 -5.39
N ASN A 166 2.41 17.47 -5.06
CA ASN A 166 2.97 18.46 -4.14
C ASN A 166 2.53 19.82 -4.67
N GLN A 167 1.76 20.55 -3.87
CA GLN A 167 1.63 21.98 -4.08
C GLN A 167 2.95 22.59 -3.63
N ASP A 168 3.98 22.43 -4.45
CA ASP A 168 5.20 23.19 -4.29
C ASP A 168 4.96 24.57 -4.91
N SER A 169 4.69 25.49 -3.98
CA SER A 169 5.06 26.92 -3.92
C SER A 169 4.57 27.86 -5.01
#